data_AF-A0A2X3GYW5-F1
#
_entry.id   AF-A0A2X3GYW5-F1
#
_cell.length_a   1.000
_cell.length_b   1.000
_cell.length_c   1.000
_cell.angle_alpha   90.00
_cell.angle_beta   90.00
_cell.angle_gamma   90.00
#
_symmetry.space_group_name_H-M   'P 1'
#
loop_
_entity.id
_entity.type
_entity.pdbx_description
1 polymer ?
#
loop_
_entity_poly.entity_id
_entity_poly.type
_entity_poly.pdbx_seq_one_letter_code
_entity_poly.pdbx_strand_id
1 'polypeptide(L)'
;MTTDPQRLAEVPAVASAILCELEASGQQDPADRDAVLARLTPTPTLNALADATLLIEAIPERLALKHALYAELETLIADEAIIASNTSGLRRIGWLRACASRNGY
;
A
#
# COMPACT_ATOMS: atom_id res chain seq x y z
N MET A 1 12.07 8.47 -3.01
CA MET A 1 11.37 8.73 -1.72
C MET A 1 11.96 7.77 -0.69
N THR A 2 12.56 8.25 0.41
CA THR A 2 13.20 7.32 1.38
C THR A 2 12.20 6.92 2.45
N THR A 3 11.80 5.65 2.44
CA THR A 3 10.97 5.06 3.51
C THR A 3 11.77 5.02 4.81
N ASP A 4 11.15 5.44 5.92
CA ASP A 4 11.79 5.45 7.24
C ASP A 4 11.95 4.00 7.76
N PRO A 5 13.18 3.52 8.02
CA PRO A 5 13.40 2.15 8.51
C PRO A 5 12.82 1.91 9.91
N GLN A 6 12.69 2.95 10.75
CA GLN A 6 12.05 2.80 12.06
C GLN A 6 10.55 2.51 11.89
N ARG A 7 9.89 3.21 10.97
CA ARG A 7 8.48 2.97 10.65
C ARG A 7 8.23 1.57 10.11
N LEU A 8 9.15 1.03 9.32
CA LEU A 8 9.05 -0.36 8.83
C LEU A 8 9.15 -1.38 9.96
N ALA A 9 10.04 -1.16 10.91
CA ALA A 9 10.21 -2.04 12.07
C ALA A 9 9.00 -2.02 13.02
N GLU A 10 8.25 -0.91 13.05
CA GLU A 10 7.04 -0.76 13.87
C GLU A 10 5.81 -1.49 13.31
N VAL A 11 5.78 -1.80 12.00
CA VAL A 11 4.59 -2.37 11.33
C VAL A 11 4.05 -3.63 12.04
N PRO A 12 4.86 -4.65 12.36
CA PRO A 12 4.35 -5.86 13.01
C PRO A 12 3.77 -5.58 14.40
N ALA A 13 4.38 -4.67 15.16
CA ALA A 13 3.93 -4.31 16.50
C ALA A 13 2.57 -3.58 16.45
N VAL A 14 2.42 -2.64 15.53
CA VAL A 14 1.15 -1.93 15.32
C VAL A 14 0.05 -2.88 14.84
N ALA A 15 0.35 -3.74 13.87
CA ALA A 15 -0.60 -4.74 13.38
C ALA A 15 -1.04 -5.69 14.50
N SER A 16 -0.12 -6.17 15.34
CA SER A 16 -0.44 -7.01 16.49
C SER A 16 -1.34 -6.30 17.49
N ALA A 17 -1.10 -5.02 17.78
CA ALA A 17 -1.94 -4.25 18.70
C ALA A 17 -3.38 -4.12 18.19
N ILE A 18 -3.56 -3.82 16.90
CA ILE A 18 -4.88 -3.75 16.26
C ILE A 18 -5.59 -5.10 16.33
N LEU A 19 -4.89 -6.21 16.06
CA LEU A 19 -5.47 -7.55 16.13
C LEU A 19 -5.94 -7.88 17.55
N CYS A 20 -5.17 -7.53 18.59
CA CYS A 20 -5.59 -7.69 19.99
C CYS A 20 -6.90 -6.93 20.29
N GLU A 21 -7.06 -5.72 19.76
CA GLU A 21 -8.31 -4.96 19.93
C GLU A 21 -9.50 -5.65 19.22
N LEU A 22 -9.27 -6.18 18.01
CA LEU A 22 -10.29 -6.90 17.26
C LEU A 22 -10.69 -8.22 17.94
N GLU A 23 -9.73 -8.96 18.50
CA GLU A 23 -9.95 -10.15 19.32
C GLU A 23 -10.80 -9.81 20.55
N ALA A 24 -10.44 -8.75 21.28
CA ALA A 24 -11.20 -8.30 22.45
C ALA A 24 -12.64 -7.89 22.10
N SER A 25 -12.87 -7.39 20.89
CA SER A 25 -14.20 -7.06 20.36
C SER A 25 -14.96 -8.26 19.77
N GLY A 26 -14.34 -9.45 19.69
CA GLY A 26 -14.92 -10.67 19.12
C GLY A 26 -15.00 -10.69 17.59
N GLN A 27 -14.30 -9.79 16.89
CA GLN A 27 -14.29 -9.70 15.42
C GLN A 27 -13.23 -10.61 14.78
N GLN A 28 -12.33 -11.19 15.58
CA GLN A 28 -11.18 -11.97 15.13
C GLN A 28 -10.95 -13.12 16.12
N ASP A 29 -10.78 -14.35 15.62
CA ASP A 29 -10.37 -15.50 16.43
C ASP A 29 -8.87 -15.40 16.78
N PRO A 30 -8.47 -15.44 18.06
CA PRO A 30 -7.06 -15.41 18.47
C PRO A 30 -6.18 -16.48 17.77
N ALA A 31 -6.77 -17.59 17.33
CA ALA A 31 -6.04 -18.64 16.60
C ALA A 31 -5.50 -18.18 15.24
N ASP A 32 -6.10 -17.18 14.60
CA ASP A 32 -5.70 -16.73 13.26
C ASP A 32 -4.65 -15.60 13.30
N ARG A 33 -4.33 -15.04 14.48
CA ARG A 33 -3.45 -13.87 14.61
C ARG A 33 -2.10 -14.06 13.91
N ASP A 34 -1.44 -15.18 14.17
CA ASP A 34 -0.12 -15.48 13.62
C ASP A 34 -0.21 -15.67 12.09
N ALA A 35 -1.31 -16.25 11.59
CA ALA A 35 -1.55 -16.40 10.17
C ALA A 35 -1.81 -15.04 9.47
N VAL A 36 -2.46 -14.09 10.14
CA VAL A 36 -2.64 -12.72 9.63
C VAL A 36 -1.29 -12.00 9.56
N LEU A 37 -0.51 -12.04 10.63
CA LEU A 37 0.80 -11.39 10.68
C LEU A 37 1.78 -11.97 9.65
N ALA A 38 1.73 -13.28 9.41
CA ALA A 38 2.56 -13.94 8.40
C ALA A 38 2.30 -13.46 6.96
N ARG A 39 1.15 -12.83 6.67
CA ARG A 39 0.83 -12.25 5.36
C ARG A 39 1.41 -10.84 5.18
N LEU A 40 1.86 -10.18 6.25
CA LEU A 40 2.39 -8.83 6.20
C LEU A 40 3.90 -8.89 5.94
N THR A 41 4.34 -8.28 4.84
CA THR A 41 5.77 -8.15 4.50
C THR A 41 6.13 -6.67 4.35
N PRO A 42 6.67 -6.02 5.40
CA PRO A 42 7.18 -4.66 5.30
C PRO A 42 8.38 -4.60 4.36
N THR A 43 8.38 -3.67 3.41
CA THR A 43 9.46 -3.52 2.42
C THR A 43 9.94 -2.06 2.35
N PRO A 44 11.25 -1.80 2.32
CA PRO A 44 11.80 -0.47 2.09
C PRO A 44 11.86 -0.08 0.61
N THR A 45 11.57 -1.02 -0.31
CA THR A 45 11.75 -0.82 -1.75
C THR A 45 10.43 -0.97 -2.51
N LEU A 46 10.27 -0.17 -3.56
CA LEU A 46 9.11 -0.27 -4.46
C LEU A 46 9.20 -1.49 -5.39
N ASN A 47 10.38 -2.05 -5.62
CA ASN A 47 10.57 -3.23 -6.47
C ASN A 47 9.79 -4.46 -5.95
N ALA A 48 9.60 -4.55 -4.64
CA ALA A 48 8.78 -5.61 -4.03
C ALA A 48 7.29 -5.50 -4.38
N LEU A 49 6.86 -4.43 -5.05
CA LEU A 49 5.48 -4.19 -5.46
C LEU A 49 5.21 -4.58 -6.92
N ALA A 50 6.23 -5.06 -7.66
CA ALA A 50 6.10 -5.37 -9.09
C ALA A 50 4.97 -6.37 -9.40
N ASP A 51 4.77 -7.35 -8.52
CA ASP A 51 3.74 -8.39 -8.65
C ASP A 51 2.39 -7.99 -8.01
N ALA A 52 2.25 -6.76 -7.52
CA ALA A 52 1.02 -6.32 -6.87
C ALA A 52 -0.11 -6.12 -7.89
N THR A 53 -1.24 -6.78 -7.66
CA THR A 53 -2.46 -6.59 -8.48
C THR A 53 -3.25 -5.35 -8.07
N LEU A 54 -3.20 -4.98 -6.78
CA LEU A 54 -3.86 -3.80 -6.21
C LEU A 54 -2.88 -3.08 -5.30
N LEU A 55 -2.65 -1.81 -5.57
CA LEU A 55 -1.87 -0.91 -4.72
C LEU A 55 -2.79 0.13 -4.08
N ILE A 56 -2.74 0.24 -2.76
CA ILE A 56 -3.41 1.32 -2.03
C ILE A 56 -2.35 2.33 -1.58
N GLU A 57 -2.40 3.53 -2.15
CA GLU A 57 -1.48 4.61 -1.82
C GLU A 57 -2.01 5.42 -0.63
N ALA A 58 -1.18 5.55 0.40
CA ALA A 58 -1.47 6.28 1.64
C ALA A 58 -0.24 7.09 2.13
N ILE A 59 0.31 7.93 1.25
CA ILE A 59 1.42 8.84 1.55
C ILE A 59 0.89 10.24 1.92
N PRO A 60 1.74 11.16 2.44
CA PRO A 60 1.34 12.53 2.72
C PRO A 60 0.68 13.23 1.53
N GLU A 61 -0.31 14.07 1.81
CA GLU A 61 -1.13 14.80 0.81
C GLU A 61 -0.34 15.94 0.13
N ARG A 62 0.64 15.56 -0.70
CA ARG A 62 1.48 16.47 -1.47
C ARG A 62 1.51 16.01 -2.92
N LEU A 63 0.87 16.78 -3.81
CA LEU A 63 0.68 16.40 -5.22
C LEU A 63 1.98 16.03 -5.94
N ALA A 64 3.05 16.82 -5.74
CA ALA A 64 4.36 16.55 -6.33
C ALA A 64 4.96 15.20 -5.87
N LEU A 65 4.72 14.79 -4.61
CA LEU A 65 5.19 13.50 -4.11
C LEU A 65 4.40 12.36 -4.75
N LYS A 66 3.07 12.51 -4.87
CA LYS A 66 2.21 11.50 -5.50
C LYS A 66 2.53 11.30 -6.97
N HIS A 67 2.69 12.38 -7.73
CA HIS A 67 3.07 12.29 -9.14
C HIS A 67 4.43 11.62 -9.34
N ALA A 68 5.43 11.96 -8.51
CA ALA A 68 6.73 11.31 -8.59
C ALA A 68 6.64 9.80 -8.28
N LEU A 69 5.86 9.42 -7.26
CA LEU A 69 5.64 8.02 -6.91
C LEU A 69 4.92 7.26 -8.03
N TYR A 70 3.87 7.84 -8.62
CA TYR A 70 3.11 7.17 -9.68
C TYR A 70 3.96 6.98 -10.95
N ALA A 71 4.76 7.98 -11.33
CA ALA A 71 5.69 7.85 -12.45
C ALA A 71 6.70 6.71 -12.24
N GLU A 72 7.20 6.53 -11.00
CA GLU A 72 8.07 5.42 -10.65
C GLU A 72 7.33 4.07 -10.71
N LEU A 73 6.12 4.01 -10.15
CA LEU A 73 5.29 2.79 -10.14
C LEU A 73 4.87 2.34 -11.53
N GLU A 74 4.49 3.25 -12.43
CA GLU A 74 4.12 2.94 -13.82
C GLU A 74 5.23 2.21 -14.58
N THR A 75 6.49 2.36 -14.16
CA THR A 75 7.63 1.63 -14.76
C THR A 75 7.87 0.25 -14.14
N LEU A 76 7.33 0.00 -12.95
CA LEU A 76 7.65 -1.17 -12.12
C LEU A 76 6.52 -2.22 -12.08
N ILE A 77 5.26 -1.79 -12.04
CA ILE A 77 4.12 -2.68 -11.83
C ILE A 77 3.54 -3.18 -13.16
N ALA A 78 2.80 -4.29 -13.10
CA ALA A 78 2.08 -4.83 -14.25
C ALA A 78 1.06 -3.82 -14.81
N ASP A 79 0.82 -3.89 -16.13
CA ASP A 79 -0.16 -3.00 -16.78
C ASP A 79 -1.57 -3.26 -16.17
N GLU A 80 -1.91 -4.47 -15.78
CA GLU A 80 -3.24 -4.75 -15.24
C GLU A 80 -3.40 -4.32 -13.77
N ALA A 81 -2.34 -3.83 -13.11
CA ALA A 81 -2.39 -3.43 -11.72
C ALA A 81 -3.28 -2.19 -11.51
N ILE A 82 -4.06 -2.22 -10.43
CA ILE A 82 -4.94 -1.10 -10.05
C ILE A 82 -4.24 -0.29 -8.95
N ILE A 83 -4.13 1.02 -9.12
CA ILE A 83 -3.71 1.93 -8.07
C ILE A 83 -4.94 2.68 -7.53
N ALA A 84 -5.17 2.59 -6.23
CA ALA A 84 -6.20 3.32 -5.51
C ALA A 84 -5.55 4.25 -4.48
N SER A 85 -6.00 5.50 -4.37
CA SER A 85 -5.46 6.47 -3.41
C SER A 85 -6.42 6.67 -2.24
N ASN A 86 -5.90 6.62 -1.01
CA ASN A 86 -6.65 6.82 0.23
C ASN A 86 -6.80 8.32 0.61
N THR A 87 -6.84 9.24 -0.37
CA THR A 87 -6.99 10.68 -0.10
C THR A 87 -8.37 11.06 0.42
N SER A 88 -8.44 11.78 1.53
CA SER A 88 -9.69 12.32 2.10
C SER A 88 -9.93 13.81 1.80
N GLY A 89 -8.98 14.53 1.19
CA GLY A 89 -8.99 16.00 1.12
C GLY A 89 -8.84 16.66 -0.26
N LEU A 90 -8.34 15.95 -1.27
CA LEU A 90 -8.25 16.50 -2.63
C LEU A 90 -9.50 16.12 -3.41
N ARG A 91 -10.26 17.12 -3.87
CA ARG A 91 -11.42 16.91 -4.76
C ARG A 91 -11.02 15.93 -5.86
N ARG A 92 -11.71 14.78 -5.93
CA ARG A 92 -11.53 13.67 -6.90
C ARG A 92 -10.55 14.02 -8.01
N ILE A 93 -9.27 13.73 -7.79
CA ILE A 93 -8.36 13.55 -8.90
C ILE A 93 -8.66 12.12 -9.38
N GLY A 94 -9.62 12.03 -10.31
CA GLY A 94 -10.13 10.77 -10.81
C GLY A 94 -9.02 10.03 -11.56
N TRP A 95 -8.44 9.02 -10.95
CA TRP A 95 -7.56 8.05 -11.61
C TRP A 95 -7.89 6.66 -11.11
N LEU A 96 -9.07 6.15 -11.50
CA LEU A 96 -9.30 4.73 -11.59
C LEU A 96 -8.78 4.31 -12.97
N ARG A 97 -7.51 3.93 -13.07
CA ARG A 97 -6.95 3.36 -14.30
C ARG A 97 -6.51 1.93 -13.98
N ALA A 98 -7.12 0.96 -14.65
CA ALA A 98 -6.38 -0.23 -15.05
C ALA A 98 -5.30 0.29 -16.01
N CYS A 99 -4.01 0.01 -15.77
CA CYS A 99 -2.98 0.45 -16.70
C CYS A 99 -3.26 -0.23 -18.05
N ALA A 100 -3.72 0.56 -19.01
CA ALA A 100 -3.99 0.09 -20.36
C ALA A 100 -2.79 0.44 -21.22
N SER A 101 -2.05 -0.61 -21.61
CA SER A 101 -1.10 -0.74 -22.69
C SER A 101 0.01 0.32 -22.81
N ARG A 102 1.25 -0.12 -22.61
CA ARG A 102 2.42 0.43 -23.30
C ARG A 102 2.17 0.47 -24.81
N ASN A 103 1.83 1.64 -25.35
CA ASN A 103 2.01 1.93 -26.76
C ASN A 103 2.54 3.37 -26.88
N GLY A 104 3.71 3.50 -27.49
CA GLY A 104 4.47 4.76 -27.53
C GLY A 104 3.77 5.88 -28.29
N TYR A 105 4.01 7.11 -27.84
CA TYR A 105 4.51 8.27 -28.60
C TYR A 105 4.87 9.38 -27.61
#